data_AF-A0A3B9YRP2-F1
#
_entry.id   AF-A0A3B9YRP2-F1
#
_cell.length_a   1.000
_cell.length_b   1.000
_cell.length_c   1.000
_cell.angle_alpha   90.00
_cell.angle_beta   90.00
_cell.angle_gamma   90.00
#
_symmetry.space_group_name_H-M   'P 1'
#
loop_
_entity.id
_entity.type
_entity.pdbx_description
1 polymer ?
#
loop_
_entity_poly.entity_id
_entity_poly.type
_entity_poly.pdbx_seq_one_letter_code
_entity_poly.pdbx_strand_id
1 'polypeptide(L)'
;DDITADCIAEAFGVEISENAEALAMLGTRYKAEDLNAARRRMARIPHGATLIPNVVSTAPGFQIGNVFVMAGIPAVMQAMMDTIGPRLQRGAPLRQRALTGFAGE
;
A
#
# COMPACT_ATOMS: atom_id res chain seq x y z
N ASP A 1 -14.42 -8.55 1.75
CA ASP A 1 -13.45 -8.62 2.85
C ASP A 1 -12.55 -7.39 2.86
N ASP A 2 -11.91 -7.05 1.74
CA ASP A 2 -11.14 -5.80 1.62
C ASP A 2 -12.02 -4.53 1.68
N ILE A 3 -12.19 -4.01 2.89
CA ILE A 3 -12.93 -2.78 3.21
C ILE A 3 -12.03 -1.66 3.75
N THR A 4 -10.72 -1.87 3.86
CA THR A 4 -9.77 -0.92 4.46
C THR A 4 -9.85 0.47 3.83
N ALA A 5 -9.90 0.58 2.50
CA ALA A 5 -9.98 1.86 1.82
C ALA A 5 -11.30 2.61 2.12
N ASP A 6 -12.41 1.86 2.20
CA ASP A 6 -13.73 2.41 2.56
C ASP A 6 -13.72 2.95 3.99
N CYS A 7 -13.22 2.16 4.95
CA CYS A 7 -13.13 2.57 6.35
C CYS A 7 -12.19 3.78 6.54
N ILE A 8 -11.11 3.87 5.77
CA ILE A 8 -10.22 5.03 5.82
C ILE A 8 -10.89 6.27 5.22
N ALA A 9 -11.63 6.15 4.12
CA ALA A 9 -12.41 7.26 3.56
C ALA A 9 -13.42 7.79 4.59
N GLU A 10 -14.15 6.88 5.23
CA GLU A 10 -15.11 7.20 6.30
C GLU A 10 -14.42 7.90 7.49
N ALA A 11 -13.29 7.37 7.97
CA ALA A 11 -12.56 7.94 9.11
C ALA A 11 -12.03 9.36 8.83
N PHE A 12 -11.68 9.67 7.57
CA PHE A 12 -11.24 11.00 7.15
C PHE A 12 -12.40 11.90 6.69
N GLY A 13 -13.64 11.40 6.65
CA GLY A 13 -14.81 12.14 6.22
C GLY A 13 -14.76 12.54 4.74
N VAL A 14 -14.11 11.73 3.90
CA VAL A 14 -13.97 11.99 2.45
C VAL A 14 -14.70 10.93 1.65
N GLU A 15 -15.15 11.29 0.44
CA GLU A 15 -15.68 10.32 -0.51
C GLU A 15 -14.56 9.39 -1.04
N ILE A 16 -14.95 8.29 -1.66
CA ILE A 16 -14.04 7.31 -2.26
C ILE A 16 -14.59 6.81 -3.60
N SER A 17 -13.81 7.03 -4.67
CA SER A 17 -14.15 6.61 -6.02
C SER A 17 -13.01 5.83 -6.66
N GLU A 18 -13.28 5.20 -7.80
CA GLU A 18 -12.20 4.66 -8.63
C GLU A 18 -11.26 5.80 -9.07
N ASN A 19 -9.96 5.56 -8.94
CA ASN A 19 -8.92 6.49 -9.37
C ASN A 19 -8.38 6.07 -10.74
N ALA A 20 -8.38 7.00 -11.70
CA ALA A 20 -7.96 6.72 -13.08
C ALA A 20 -6.49 6.29 -13.19
N GLU A 21 -5.61 6.86 -12.36
CA GLU A 21 -4.19 6.50 -12.33
C GLU A 21 -4.00 5.08 -11.75
N ALA A 22 -4.71 4.74 -10.67
CA ALA A 22 -4.71 3.40 -10.11
C ALA A 22 -5.25 2.35 -11.09
N LEU A 23 -6.32 2.67 -11.83
CA LEU A 23 -6.85 1.82 -12.90
C LEU A 23 -5.84 1.65 -14.04
N ALA A 24 -5.15 2.71 -14.44
CA ALA A 24 -4.11 2.65 -15.46
C ALA A 24 -2.94 1.76 -15.02
N MET A 25 -2.51 1.87 -13.75
CA MET A 25 -1.50 0.97 -13.19
C MET A 25 -1.96 -0.49 -13.28
N LEU A 26 -3.17 -0.81 -12.79
CA LEU A 26 -3.71 -2.18 -12.87
C LEU A 26 -3.80 -2.70 -14.32
N GLY A 27 -4.12 -1.82 -15.27
CA GLY A 27 -4.17 -2.13 -16.71
C GLY A 27 -2.83 -2.52 -17.32
N THR A 28 -1.69 -2.21 -16.67
CA THR A 28 -0.38 -2.69 -17.13
C THR A 28 -0.15 -4.17 -16.80
N ARG A 29 -0.86 -4.70 -15.80
CA ARG A 29 -0.69 -6.08 -15.31
C ARG A 29 -1.82 -7.02 -15.73
N TYR A 30 -3.03 -6.47 -15.86
CA TYR A 30 -4.24 -7.19 -16.24
C TYR A 30 -4.78 -6.62 -17.55
N LYS A 31 -5.23 -7.50 -18.45
CA LYS A 31 -5.94 -7.05 -19.65
C LYS A 31 -7.29 -6.43 -19.25
N ALA A 32 -7.87 -5.61 -20.13
CA ALA A 32 -9.16 -4.98 -19.87
C ALA A 32 -10.28 -6.01 -19.57
N GLU A 33 -10.26 -7.15 -20.27
CA GLU A 33 -11.16 -8.31 -20.07
C GLU A 33 -11.03 -8.96 -18.68
N ASP A 34 -9.87 -8.79 -18.03
CA ASP A 34 -9.55 -9.36 -16.74
C ASP A 34 -9.87 -8.40 -15.56
N LEU A 35 -10.24 -7.14 -15.83
CA LEU A 35 -10.58 -6.15 -14.79
C LEU A 35 -12.01 -6.34 -14.26
N ASN A 36 -12.23 -7.44 -13.54
CA ASN A 36 -13.49 -7.70 -12.85
C ASN A 36 -13.77 -6.69 -11.72
N ALA A 37 -14.99 -6.73 -11.17
CA ALA A 37 -15.43 -5.80 -10.12
C ALA A 37 -14.54 -5.85 -8.86
N ALA A 38 -14.00 -7.03 -8.50
CA ALA A 38 -13.11 -7.17 -7.35
C ALA A 38 -11.76 -6.46 -7.57
N ARG A 39 -11.17 -6.57 -8.77
CA ARG A 39 -9.91 -5.88 -9.13
C ARG A 39 -10.12 -4.37 -9.25
N ARG A 40 -11.26 -3.94 -9.80
CA ARG A 40 -11.65 -2.53 -9.84
C ARG A 40 -11.82 -1.92 -8.45
N ARG A 41 -12.29 -2.70 -7.46
CA ARG A 41 -12.35 -2.27 -6.06
C ARG A 41 -10.98 -1.87 -5.50
N MET A 42 -9.88 -2.50 -5.96
CA MET A 42 -8.52 -2.16 -5.56
C MET A 42 -8.06 -0.79 -6.09
N ALA A 43 -8.74 -0.25 -7.10
CA ALA A 43 -8.50 1.10 -7.61
C ALA A 43 -9.35 2.17 -6.93
N ARG A 44 -10.16 1.82 -5.91
CA ARG A 44 -10.93 2.80 -5.14
C ARG A 44 -10.02 3.48 -4.13
N ILE A 45 -9.88 4.80 -4.25
CA ILE A 45 -8.94 5.61 -3.47
C ILE A 45 -9.70 6.77 -2.84
N PRO A 46 -9.55 7.04 -1.53
CA PRO A 46 -10.16 8.21 -0.89
C PRO A 46 -9.72 9.51 -1.57
N HIS A 47 -10.64 10.47 -1.73
CA HIS A 47 -10.27 11.76 -2.32
C HIS A 47 -9.22 12.49 -1.47
N GLY A 48 -8.25 13.13 -2.15
CA GLY A 48 -7.11 13.79 -1.50
C GLY A 48 -5.97 12.85 -1.10
N ALA A 49 -6.12 11.54 -1.27
CA ALA A 49 -5.02 10.61 -1.07
C ALA A 49 -4.02 10.61 -2.24
N THR A 50 -2.75 10.36 -1.95
CA THR A 50 -1.68 10.19 -2.93
C THR A 50 -1.34 8.71 -3.09
N LEU A 51 -1.20 8.24 -4.32
CA LEU A 51 -0.85 6.84 -4.58
C LEU A 51 0.55 6.51 -4.06
N ILE A 52 0.68 5.31 -3.51
CA ILE A 52 1.97 4.71 -3.17
C ILE A 52 2.20 3.62 -4.20
N PRO A 53 3.17 3.80 -5.12
CA PRO A 53 3.43 2.83 -6.16
C PRO A 53 3.89 1.52 -5.55
N ASN A 54 3.41 0.43 -6.14
CA ASN A 54 3.75 -0.92 -5.74
C ASN A 54 4.47 -1.62 -6.89
N VAL A 55 5.78 -1.72 -6.75
CA VAL A 55 6.66 -2.29 -7.78
C VAL A 55 6.48 -3.81 -7.98
N VAL A 56 5.83 -4.50 -7.04
CA VAL A 56 5.70 -5.97 -7.05
C VAL A 56 4.39 -6.41 -7.69
N SER A 57 3.26 -5.87 -7.23
CA SER A 57 1.93 -6.33 -7.65
C SER A 57 1.11 -5.29 -8.41
N THR A 58 1.69 -4.12 -8.71
CA THR A 58 1.11 -3.02 -9.52
C THR A 58 -0.12 -2.34 -8.92
N ALA A 59 -0.93 -3.05 -8.12
CA ALA A 59 -1.99 -2.48 -7.31
C ALA A 59 -1.41 -1.51 -6.28
N PRO A 60 -1.72 -0.21 -6.36
CA PRO A 60 -1.10 0.79 -5.52
C PRO A 60 -1.68 0.75 -4.10
N GLY A 61 -0.87 1.14 -3.13
CA GLY A 61 -1.40 1.64 -1.86
C GLY A 61 -1.72 3.11 -1.97
N PHE A 62 -2.01 3.75 -0.84
CA PHE A 62 -2.20 5.20 -0.80
C PHE A 62 -1.80 5.80 0.54
N GLN A 63 -1.49 7.09 0.52
CA GLN A 63 -1.29 7.92 1.69
C GLN A 63 -2.38 8.99 1.76
N ILE A 64 -3.00 9.17 2.92
CA ILE A 64 -3.86 10.33 3.22
C ILE A 64 -3.41 10.94 4.56
N GLY A 65 -3.07 12.23 4.55
CA GLY A 65 -2.44 12.87 5.71
C GLY A 65 -1.16 12.14 6.14
N ASN A 66 -1.10 11.70 7.39
CA ASN A 66 0.01 10.92 7.96
C ASN A 66 -0.26 9.40 7.98
N VAL A 67 -1.34 8.92 7.34
CA VAL A 67 -1.71 7.50 7.30
C VAL A 67 -1.26 6.90 5.98
N PHE A 68 -0.52 5.79 6.05
CA PHE A 68 -0.03 5.03 4.90
C PHE A 68 -0.73 3.67 4.87
N VAL A 69 -1.49 3.41 3.80
CA VAL A 69 -2.19 2.15 3.58
C VAL A 69 -1.41 1.32 2.56
N MET A 70 -1.00 0.13 2.99
CA MET A 70 -0.16 -0.80 2.22
C MET A 70 -0.88 -2.14 2.00
N ALA A 71 -0.38 -2.92 1.05
CA ALA A 71 -0.88 -4.28 0.82
C ALA A 71 -0.59 -5.19 2.04
N GLY A 72 -1.48 -6.13 2.33
CA GLY A 72 -1.33 -7.07 3.46
C GLY A 72 -0.32 -8.20 3.22
N ILE A 73 0.12 -8.42 1.99
CA ILE A 73 1.11 -9.47 1.66
C ILE A 73 2.50 -9.00 2.13
N PRO A 74 3.21 -9.75 3.00
CA PRO A 74 4.44 -9.27 3.63
C PRO A 74 5.52 -8.78 2.66
N ALA A 75 5.79 -9.53 1.59
CA ALA A 75 6.80 -9.15 0.59
C ALA A 75 6.42 -7.85 -0.16
N VAL A 76 5.14 -7.64 -0.41
CA VAL A 76 4.63 -6.44 -1.08
C VAL A 76 4.70 -5.24 -0.14
N MET A 77 4.27 -5.42 1.11
CA MET A 77 4.36 -4.41 2.15
C MET A 77 5.80 -3.93 2.35
N GLN A 78 6.77 -4.83 2.40
CA GLN A 78 8.19 -4.49 2.53
C GLN A 78 8.69 -3.62 1.36
N ALA A 79 8.37 -3.99 0.12
CA ALA A 79 8.74 -3.20 -1.05
C ALA A 79 8.10 -1.79 -1.05
N MET A 80 6.85 -1.69 -0.57
CA MET A 80 6.19 -0.40 -0.39
C MET A 80 6.86 0.42 0.72
N MET A 81 7.27 -0.22 1.81
CA MET A 81 7.96 0.42 2.92
C MET A 81 9.31 1.02 2.50
N ASP A 82 10.03 0.37 1.58
CA ASP A 82 11.27 0.94 1.00
C ASP A 82 11.01 2.26 0.26
N THR A 83 9.83 2.39 -0.37
CA THR A 83 9.40 3.63 -1.04
C THR A 83 8.92 4.68 -0.04
N ILE A 84 8.32 4.27 1.08
CA ILE A 84 7.77 5.17 2.11
C ILE A 84 8.86 5.67 3.06
N GLY A 85 9.85 4.84 3.41
CA GLY A 85 10.89 5.12 4.39
C GLY A 85 11.64 6.46 4.23
N PRO A 86 11.93 6.93 2.99
CA PRO A 86 12.49 8.26 2.76
C PRO A 86 11.53 9.43 3.08
N ARG A 87 10.21 9.21 3.07
CA ARG A 87 9.17 10.21 3.33
C ARG A 87 8.86 10.38 4.82
N LEU A 88 9.21 9.39 5.64
CA LEU A 88 8.91 9.39 7.07
C LEU A 88 9.84 10.33 7.82
N GLN A 89 9.28 11.08 8.78
CA GLN A 89 10.07 11.84 9.74
C GLN A 89 10.93 10.88 10.56
N ARG A 90 12.23 11.18 10.68
CA ARG A 90 13.19 10.32 11.37
C ARG A 90 13.55 10.91 12.73
N GLY A 91 13.57 10.06 13.75
CA GLY A 91 14.10 10.36 15.08
C GLY A 91 15.54 9.88 15.27
N ALA A 92 15.99 9.79 16.51
CA ALA A 92 17.28 9.20 16.85
C ALA A 92 17.35 7.73 16.38
N PRO A 93 18.46 7.28 15.78
CA PRO A 93 18.57 5.93 15.25
C PRO A 93 18.60 4.88 16.37
N LEU A 94 17.70 3.90 16.31
CA LEU A 94 17.79 2.69 17.14
C LEU A 94 18.90 1.77 16.59
N ARG A 95 19.85 1.37 17.44
CA ARG A 95 20.87 0.38 17.10
C ARG A 95 20.52 -0.93 17.79
N GLN A 96 20.34 -1.99 17.01
CA GLN A 96 20.08 -3.33 17.51
C GLN A 96 21.08 -4.31 16.90
N ARG A 97 21.58 -5.26 17.70
CA ARG A 97 22.42 -6.37 17.25
C ARG A 97 21.85 -7.67 17.80
N ALA A 98 21.58 -8.63 16.92
CA ALA A 98 21.23 -9.99 17.31
C ALA A 98 22.49 -10.88 17.27
N LEU A 99 22.69 -11.68 18.31
CA LEU A 99 23.74 -12.70 18.37
C LEU A 99 23.06 -14.06 18.41
N THR A 100 23.31 -14.88 17.40
CA THR A 100 22.80 -16.26 17.32
C THR A 100 23.98 -17.20 17.53
N GLY A 101 23.86 -18.14 18.46
CA GLY A 101 24.83 -19.20 18.70
C GLY A 101 24.14 -20.55 18.74
N PHE A 102 24.83 -21.59 18.28
CA PHE A 102 24.37 -22.98 18.37
C PHE A 102 25.12 -23.64 19.53
N ALA A 103 24.39 -24.23 20.48
CA ALA A 103 24.99 -25.10 21.49
C ALA A 103 25.16 -26.49 20.86
N GLY A 104 26.41 -26.92 20.64
CA GLY A 104 26.72 -28.30 20.25
C GLY A 104 26.80 -29.20 21.47
N GLU A 105 26.44 -30.48 21.30
CA GLU A 105 26.91 -31.57 22.17
C GLU A 105 28.38 -31.90 21.89
#